data_AF-A0A973MIM8-F1
#
_entry.id   AF-A0A973MIM8-F1
#
_cell.length_a   1.000
_cell.length_b   1.000
_cell.length_c   1.000
_cell.angle_alpha   90.00
_cell.angle_beta   90.00
_cell.angle_gamma   90.00
#
_symmetry.space_group_name_H-M   'P 1'
#
loop_
_entity.id
_entity.type
_entity.pdbx_description
1 polymer ?
#
loop_
_entity_poly.entity_id
_entity_poly.type
_entity_poly.pdbx_seq_one_letter_code
_entity_poly.pdbx_strand_id
1 'polypeptide(L)' 'MADVARLAGVSHQTVSRVLHDHPNVRPTTRDRVLAAVRELGYRPNAAARTLA' A
#
# COMPACT_ATOMS: atom_id res chain seq x y z
N MET A 1 -2.53 2.40 6.40
CA MET A 1 -1.93 1.19 5.78
C MET A 1 -2.52 -0.10 6.32
N ALA A 2 -2.92 -0.19 7.59
CA ALA A 2 -3.54 -1.39 8.17
C ALA A 2 -4.80 -1.84 7.43
N ASP A 3 -5.70 -0.91 7.15
CA ASP A 3 -6.94 -1.22 6.45
C ASP A 3 -6.71 -1.65 5.00
N VAL A 4 -5.77 -1.01 4.32
CA VAL A 4 -5.36 -1.40 2.96
C VAL A 4 -4.75 -2.81 2.97
N ALA A 5 -3.90 -3.12 3.94
CA ALA A 5 -3.26 -4.42 4.09
C ALA A 5 -4.31 -5.52 4.35
N ARG A 6 -5.24 -5.25 5.26
CA ARG A 6 -6.36 -6.13 5.59
C ARG A 6 -7.28 -6.38 4.39
N LEU A 7 -7.67 -5.31 3.68
CA LEU A 7 -8.56 -5.39 2.51
C LEU A 7 -7.89 -6.13 1.33
N ALA A 8 -6.61 -5.87 1.09
CA ALA A 8 -5.85 -6.54 0.02
C ALA A 8 -5.38 -7.96 0.40
N GLY A 9 -5.53 -8.38 1.67
CA GLY A 9 -5.10 -9.68 2.17
C GLY A 9 -3.57 -9.85 2.18
N VAL A 10 -2.83 -8.79 2.52
CA VAL A 10 -1.37 -8.78 2.53
C VAL A 10 -0.82 -8.15 3.82
N SER A 11 0.49 -8.26 4.05
CA SER A 11 1.13 -7.55 5.15
C SER A 11 1.31 -6.05 4.85
N HIS A 12 1.44 -5.26 5.90
CA HIS A 12 1.79 -3.83 5.80
C HIS A 12 3.09 -3.60 5.01
N GLN A 13 4.05 -4.51 5.13
CA GLN A 13 5.32 -4.44 4.39
C GLN A 13 5.09 -4.58 2.88
N THR A 14 4.17 -5.45 2.45
CA THR A 14 3.79 -5.59 1.05
C THR A 14 3.09 -4.34 0.52
N VAL A 15 2.20 -3.73 1.32
CA VAL A 15 1.58 -2.45 0.95
C VAL A 15 2.65 -1.37 0.78
N SER A 16 3.61 -1.27 1.71
CA SER A 16 4.73 -0.33 1.60
C SER A 16 5.57 -0.57 0.34
N ARG A 17 5.88 -1.83 0.02
CA ARG A 17 6.59 -2.20 -1.22
C ARG A 17 5.83 -1.77 -2.47
N VAL A 18 4.51 -1.94 -2.51
CA VAL A 18 3.69 -1.50 -3.65
C VAL A 18 3.68 0.02 -3.77
N LEU A 19 3.51 0.74 -2.66
CA LEU A 19 3.48 2.21 -2.66
C LEU A 19 4.85 2.83 -3.03
N HIS A 20 5.95 2.15 -2.75
CA HIS A 20 7.32 2.56 -3.10
C HIS A 20 7.86 1.87 -4.36
N ASP A 21 6.98 1.27 -5.17
CA ASP A 21 7.32 0.67 -6.47
C ASP A 21 8.42 -0.42 -6.43
N HIS A 22 8.52 -1.16 -5.34
CA HIS A 22 9.55 -2.18 -5.16
C HIS A 22 9.37 -3.34 -6.18
N PRO A 23 10.46 -3.84 -6.81
CA PRO A 23 10.37 -4.80 -7.91
C PRO A 23 9.87 -6.20 -7.49
N ASN A 24 10.13 -6.61 -6.25
CA ASN A 24 9.74 -7.94 -5.73
C ASN A 24 8.28 -8.04 -5.27
N VAL A 25 7.33 -7.46 -6.01
CA VAL A 25 5.90 -7.66 -5.75
C VAL A 25 5.23 -8.20 -7.01
N ARG A 26 4.55 -9.34 -6.85
CA ARG A 26 3.76 -9.94 -7.93
C ARG A 26 2.74 -8.93 -8.48
N PRO A 27 2.56 -8.81 -9.81
CA PRO A 27 1.61 -7.89 -10.41
C PRO A 27 0.19 -8.03 -9.84
N THR A 28 -0.26 -9.27 -9.66
CA THR A 28 -1.58 -9.58 -9.07
C THR A 28 -1.75 -9.06 -7.63
N THR A 29 -0.67 -9.01 -6.86
CA THR A 29 -0.67 -8.47 -5.51
C THR A 29 -0.66 -6.94 -5.54
N ARG A 30 0.10 -6.35 -6.45
CA ARG A 30 0.13 -4.90 -6.70
C ARG A 30 -1.27 -4.41 -7.06
N ASP A 31 -1.97 -5.08 -7.96
CA ASP A 31 -3.31 -4.68 -8.39
C ASP A 31 -4.34 -4.71 -7.25
N ARG A 32 -4.31 -5.75 -6.41
CA ARG A 32 -5.17 -5.84 -5.21
C ARG A 32 -4.91 -4.72 -4.23
N VAL A 33 -3.64 -4.39 -3.98
CA VAL A 33 -3.27 -3.28 -3.09
C VAL A 33 -3.73 -1.96 -3.69
N LEU A 34 -3.51 -1.72 -4.98
CA LEU A 34 -3.95 -0.48 -5.64
C LEU A 34 -5.48 -0.34 -5.66
N ALA A 35 -6.21 -1.44 -5.84
CA ALA A 35 -7.67 -1.45 -5.72
C ALA A 35 -8.12 -1.08 -4.30
N ALA A 36 -7.53 -1.72 -3.28
CA ALA A 36 -7.82 -1.42 -1.88
C ALA A 36 -7.48 0.03 -1.50
N VAL A 37 -6.38 0.57 -2.02
CA VAL A 37 -6.00 1.98 -1.83
C VAL A 37 -7.06 2.91 -2.42
N ARG A 38 -7.55 2.64 -3.63
CA ARG A 38 -8.62 3.45 -4.26
C ARG A 38 -9.94 3.34 -3.50
N GLU A 39 -10.33 2.13 -3.12
CA GLU A 39 -11.59 1.85 -2.42
C GLU A 39 -11.65 2.52 -1.05
N LEU A 40 -10.56 2.45 -0.28
CA LEU A 40 -10.46 3.11 1.02
C LEU A 40 -10.18 4.61 0.93
N GLY A 41 -10.00 5.16 -0.28
CA GLY A 41 -9.56 6.54 -0.48
C GLY A 41 -8.23 6.83 0.23
N TYR A 42 -7.38 5.80 0.38
CA TYR A 42 -6.15 5.91 1.16
C TYR A 42 -5.19 6.87 0.47
N ARG A 43 -5.07 8.07 1.05
CA ARG A 43 -4.06 9.04 0.65
C ARG A 43 -2.84 8.85 1.55
N PRO A 44 -1.67 8.46 1.01
CA PRO A 44 -0.44 8.48 1.80
C PRO A 44 -0.24 9.90 2.31
N ASN A 45 -0.28 10.05 3.63
CA ASN A 45 -0.22 11.36 4.26
C ASN A 45 1.21 11.88 4.11
N ALA A 46 1.44 12.78 3.14
CA ALA A 46 2.77 13.32 2.85
C ALA A 46 3.41 14.01 4.07
N ALA A 47 2.60 14.43 5.04
CA ALA A 47 3.04 15.01 6.31
C ALA A 47 3.85 14.05 7.20
N ALA A 48 3.74 12.72 7.03
CA ALA A 48 4.55 11.77 7.78
C ALA A 48 6.01 11.67 7.27
N ARG A 49 6.36 12.36 6.19
CA ARG A 49 7.71 12.35 5.60
C ARG A 49 8.67 13.38 6.24
N THR A 50 8.20 14.18 7.19
CA THR A 50 8.98 15.31 7.75
C THR A 50 9.12 15.25 9.28
N LEU A 51 9.51 14.11 9.83
CA LEU A 51 10.16 14.06 11.14
C LEU A 51 11.36 13.12 11.02
N ALA A 52 12.47 13.71 10.56
CA ALA A 52 13.82 13.19 10.69
C ALA A 52 14.52 13.98 11.81
#